data_AF-A0A2D3T002-F1
#
_entry.id   AF-A0A2D3T002-F1
#
_cell.length_a   1.000
_cell.length_b   1.000
_cell.length_c   1.000
_cell.angle_alpha   90.00
_cell.angle_beta   90.00
_cell.angle_gamma   90.00
#
_symmetry.space_group_name_H-M   'P 1'
#
loop_
_entity.id
_entity.type
_entity.pdbx_description
1 polymer ?
#
loop_
_entity_poly.entity_id
_entity_poly.type
_entity_poly.pdbx_seq_one_letter_code
_entity_poly.pdbx_strand_id
1 'polypeptide(L)'
;MLSSRYATSYRKKENIAFFKAVKDNRIVVFNVYFVDNNRARLKCSVSLRGEDGKERNLIGRANRTLHFEAISFFKEKGYKLYDMGGVSLTEDKMGIDSFKSKFGGILFTEWEGNCPISMKGKLFIELYKIINKLK
;
A
#
# COMPACT_ATOMS: atom_id res chain seq x y z
N MET A 1 -22.79 -2.33 -18.83
CA MET A 1 -22.11 -1.17 -18.22
C MET A 1 -22.56 -1.09 -16.76
N LEU A 2 -21.88 -1.68 -15.79
CA LEU A 2 -20.69 -1.16 -15.09
C LEU A 2 -19.89 -2.38 -14.59
N SER A 3 -18.74 -2.66 -15.20
CA SER A 3 -17.80 -3.65 -14.69
C SER A 3 -17.04 -3.00 -13.52
N SER A 4 -17.63 -3.01 -12.33
CA SER A 4 -16.89 -2.73 -11.10
C SER A 4 -15.87 -3.86 -10.91
N ARG A 5 -14.63 -3.59 -11.34
CA ARG A 5 -13.48 -4.48 -11.16
C ARG A 5 -13.11 -4.48 -9.68
N TYR A 6 -13.85 -5.21 -8.86
CA TYR A 6 -13.47 -5.45 -7.47
C TYR A 6 -12.18 -6.29 -7.46
N ALA A 7 -11.04 -5.66 -7.16
CA ALA A 7 -9.84 -6.39 -6.80
C ALA A 7 -10.05 -6.95 -5.38
N THR A 8 -10.59 -8.17 -5.29
CA THR A 8 -10.73 -8.86 -4.02
C THR A 8 -9.40 -9.55 -3.70
N SER A 9 -8.53 -8.87 -2.97
CA SER A 9 -7.33 -9.51 -2.43
C SER A 9 -7.67 -10.21 -1.12
N TYR A 10 -7.58 -11.55 -1.12
CA TYR A 10 -7.66 -12.33 0.11
C TYR A 10 -6.30 -12.24 0.81
N ARG A 11 -6.29 -11.87 2.10
CA ARG A 11 -5.08 -11.91 2.92
C ARG A 11 -4.66 -13.37 3.16
N LYS A 12 -3.90 -13.92 2.23
CA LYS A 12 -3.16 -15.17 2.37
C LYS A 12 -1.67 -14.84 2.47
N LYS A 13 -0.91 -15.63 3.22
CA LYS A 13 0.55 -15.42 3.38
C LYS A 13 1.28 -15.40 2.02
N GLU A 14 0.76 -16.13 1.05
CA GLU A 14 1.24 -16.23 -0.34
C GLU A 14 1.02 -14.95 -1.16
N ASN A 15 0.17 -14.03 -0.69
CA ASN A 15 -0.24 -12.81 -1.39
C ASN A 15 0.45 -11.55 -0.82
N ILE A 16 1.63 -11.71 -0.22
CA ILE A 16 2.39 -10.60 0.39
C ILE A 16 3.77 -10.55 -0.22
N ALA A 17 4.17 -9.36 -0.69
CA ALA A 17 5.52 -9.10 -1.16
C ALA A 17 6.21 -8.07 -0.25
N PHE A 18 7.51 -8.25 -0.05
CA PHE A 18 8.36 -7.39 0.77
C PHE A 18 9.50 -6.83 -0.05
N PHE A 19 9.74 -5.53 0.10
CA PHE A 19 10.87 -4.84 -0.49
C PHE A 19 11.61 -4.09 0.61
N LYS A 20 12.95 -4.14 0.59
CA LYS A 20 13.77 -3.42 1.56
C LYS A 20 14.93 -2.73 0.86
N ALA A 21 15.24 -1.52 1.30
CA ALA A 21 16.51 -0.86 0.98
C ALA A 21 17.45 -1.02 2.17
N VAL A 22 18.70 -1.43 1.91
CA VAL A 22 19.72 -1.67 2.93
C VAL A 22 20.90 -0.75 2.71
N LYS A 23 21.37 -0.09 3.77
CA LYS A 23 22.61 0.70 3.81
C LYS A 23 23.41 0.27 5.03
N ASP A 24 24.70 0.00 4.87
CA ASP A 24 25.62 -0.39 5.96
C ASP A 24 25.08 -1.55 6.83
N ASN A 25 24.46 -2.55 6.18
CA ASN A 25 23.80 -3.69 6.80
C ASN A 25 22.55 -3.36 7.65
N ARG A 26 21.96 -2.17 7.47
CA ARG A 26 20.76 -1.68 8.16
C ARG A 26 19.62 -1.49 7.17
N ILE A 27 18.42 -1.92 7.52
CA ILE A 27 17.22 -1.62 6.71
C ILE A 27 16.86 -0.16 6.92
N VAL A 28 16.94 0.64 5.85
CA VAL A 28 16.60 2.07 5.89
C VAL A 28 15.20 2.36 5.37
N VAL A 29 14.65 1.47 4.53
CA VAL A 29 13.29 1.53 4.00
C VAL A 29 12.73 0.12 3.89
N PHE A 30 11.46 -0.06 4.23
CA PHE A 30 10.72 -1.31 4.13
C PHE A 30 9.32 -1.07 3.60
N ASN A 31 8.97 -1.76 2.52
CA ASN A 31 7.65 -1.67 1.88
C ASN A 31 6.98 -3.05 1.88
N VAL A 32 5.69 -3.07 2.19
CA VAL A 32 4.82 -4.25 2.19
C VAL A 32 3.73 -4.05 1.15
N TYR A 33 3.54 -5.06 0.31
CA TYR A 33 2.51 -5.07 -0.73
C TYR A 33 1.56 -6.24 -0.53
N PHE A 34 0.26 -6.01 -0.75
CA PHE A 34 -0.69 -7.07 -1.02
C PHE A 34 -0.77 -7.27 -2.52
N VAL A 35 -0.65 -8.52 -2.94
CA VAL A 35 -0.59 -8.90 -4.35
C VAL A 35 -1.71 -9.86 -4.69
N ASP A 36 -2.30 -9.69 -5.87
CA ASP A 36 -3.16 -10.68 -6.51
C ASP A 36 -2.63 -10.99 -7.92
N ASN A 37 -3.40 -11.66 -8.77
CA ASN A 37 -2.93 -12.05 -10.11
C ASN A 37 -2.69 -10.85 -11.06
N ASN A 38 -3.12 -9.64 -10.70
CA ASN A 38 -3.12 -8.49 -11.59
C ASN A 38 -2.57 -7.20 -10.95
N ARG A 39 -2.66 -7.08 -9.63
CA ARG A 39 -2.40 -5.85 -8.88
C ARG A 39 -1.45 -6.07 -7.71
N ALA A 40 -0.50 -5.16 -7.58
CA ALA A 40 0.31 -4.99 -6.39
C ALA A 40 -0.08 -3.68 -5.70
N ARG A 41 -0.71 -3.78 -4.53
CA ARG A 41 -1.11 -2.63 -3.71
C ARG A 41 -0.14 -2.44 -2.56
N LEU A 42 0.47 -1.27 -2.47
CA LEU A 42 1.25 -0.85 -1.31
C LEU A 42 0.34 -0.80 -0.09
N LYS A 43 0.64 -1.63 0.92
CA LYS A 43 -0.09 -1.63 2.18
C LYS A 43 0.60 -0.79 3.25
N CYS A 44 1.93 -0.82 3.27
CA CYS A 44 2.72 -0.09 4.24
C CYS A 44 4.06 0.29 3.63
N SER A 45 4.51 1.53 3.88
CA SER A 45 5.86 2.00 3.58
C SER A 45 6.41 2.65 4.83
N VAL A 46 7.58 2.21 5.26
CA VAL A 46 8.26 2.70 6.46
C VAL A 46 9.70 3.01 6.11
N SER A 47 10.20 4.14 6.56
CA SER A 47 11.60 4.53 6.42
C SER A 47 12.15 5.04 7.74
N LEU A 48 13.45 4.84 7.95
CA LEU A 48 14.15 5.51 9.04
C LEU A 48 14.10 7.03 8.86
N ARG A 49 14.21 7.77 9.97
CA ARG A 49 14.37 9.22 9.94
C ARG A 49 15.87 9.51 10.00
N GLY A 50 16.41 10.15 8.96
CA GLY A 50 17.82 10.51 8.95
C GLY A 50 18.14 11.56 10.01
N GLU A 51 19.30 11.41 10.64
CA GLU A 51 19.80 12.27 11.70
C GLU A 51 20.16 13.66 11.15
N ASP A 52 20.76 13.69 9.96
CA ASP A 52 21.15 14.93 9.26
C ASP A 52 20.50 15.08 7.88
N GLY A 53 20.75 16.23 7.22
CA GLY A 53 20.22 16.52 5.90
C GLY A 53 20.72 15.57 4.79
N LYS A 54 21.97 15.10 4.88
CA LYS A 54 22.53 14.18 3.89
C LYS A 54 21.89 12.80 4.00
N GLU A 55 21.75 12.30 5.22
CA GLU A 55 21.11 11.03 5.51
C GLU A 55 19.61 11.05 5.17
N ARG A 56 18.89 12.12 5.54
CA ARG A 56 17.47 12.28 5.13
C ARG A 56 17.32 12.24 3.61
N ASN A 57 18.19 12.92 2.88
CA ASN A 57 18.17 12.91 1.42
C ASN A 57 18.50 11.53 0.84
N LEU A 58 19.45 10.82 1.45
CA LEU A 58 19.79 9.45 1.06
C LEU A 58 18.61 8.50 1.27
N ILE A 59 17.99 8.51 2.46
CA ILE A 59 16.85 7.64 2.77
C ILE A 59 15.66 7.97 1.85
N GLY A 60 15.41 9.26 1.59
CA GLY A 60 14.39 9.69 0.65
C GLY A 60 14.62 9.20 -0.78
N ARG A 61 15.88 9.19 -1.25
CA ARG A 61 16.25 8.59 -2.54
C ARG A 61 16.11 7.07 -2.52
N ALA A 62 16.57 6.41 -1.46
CA ALA A 62 16.45 4.96 -1.29
C ALA A 62 14.99 4.51 -1.36
N ASN A 63 14.06 5.26 -0.75
CA ASN A 63 12.63 4.95 -0.84
C ASN A 63 12.12 5.07 -2.28
N ARG A 64 12.49 6.15 -3.00
CA ARG A 64 12.10 6.31 -4.42
C ARG A 64 12.64 5.19 -5.30
N THR A 65 13.90 4.83 -5.13
CA THR A 65 14.53 3.72 -5.86
C THR A 65 13.80 2.41 -5.54
N LEU A 66 13.51 2.13 -4.27
CA LEU A 66 12.80 0.91 -3.87
C LEU A 66 11.41 0.80 -4.49
N HIS A 67 10.67 1.91 -4.61
CA HIS A 67 9.41 1.95 -5.34
C HIS A 67 9.59 1.67 -6.85
N PHE A 68 10.61 2.25 -7.48
CA PHE A 68 10.89 2.01 -8.90
C PHE A 68 11.27 0.55 -9.18
N GLU A 69 12.09 -0.05 -8.31
CA GLU A 69 12.41 -1.48 -8.37
C GLU A 69 11.17 -2.35 -8.19
N ALA A 70 10.30 -2.02 -7.23
CA ALA A 70 9.04 -2.73 -7.04
C ALA A 70 8.13 -2.63 -8.28
N ILE A 71 7.99 -1.44 -8.88
CA ILE A 71 7.23 -1.25 -10.12
C ILE A 71 7.79 -2.14 -11.24
N SER A 72 9.12 -2.14 -11.42
CA SER A 72 9.80 -2.92 -12.46
C SER A 72 9.60 -4.42 -12.25
N PHE A 73 9.81 -4.90 -11.01
CA PHE A 73 9.60 -6.31 -10.64
C PHE A 73 8.16 -6.77 -10.93
N PHE A 74 7.15 -6.01 -10.48
CA PHE A 74 5.77 -6.41 -10.70
C PHE A 74 5.41 -6.39 -12.19
N LYS A 75 5.91 -5.41 -12.95
CA LYS A 75 5.72 -5.36 -14.40
C LYS A 75 6.31 -6.60 -15.09
N GLU A 76 7.54 -7.01 -14.74
CA GLU A 76 8.19 -8.21 -15.27
C GLU A 76 7.43 -9.49 -14.92
N LYS A 77 6.79 -9.53 -13.74
CA LYS A 77 5.92 -10.64 -13.33
C LYS A 77 4.52 -10.61 -13.95
N GLY A 78 4.24 -9.66 -14.84
CA GLY A 78 2.99 -9.59 -15.60
C GLY A 78 1.85 -8.82 -14.93
N TYR A 79 2.09 -8.22 -13.77
CA TYR A 79 1.10 -7.37 -13.09
C TYR A 79 0.79 -6.15 -13.96
N LYS A 80 -0.49 -5.75 -13.97
CA LYS A 80 -0.96 -4.61 -14.77
C LYS A 80 -1.16 -3.34 -13.94
N LEU A 81 -1.33 -3.48 -12.63
CA LEU A 81 -1.61 -2.37 -11.73
C LEU A 81 -0.58 -2.32 -10.60
N TYR A 82 0.13 -1.20 -10.50
CA TYR A 82 0.89 -0.82 -9.31
C TYR A 82 0.09 0.26 -8.59
N ASP A 83 -0.40 -0.06 -7.40
CA ASP A 83 -1.26 0.81 -6.63
C ASP A 83 -0.52 1.32 -5.39
N MET A 84 -0.33 2.64 -5.33
CA MET A 84 0.35 3.33 -4.23
C MET A 84 -0.53 3.55 -3.00
N GLY A 85 -1.77 3.08 -3.01
CA GLY A 85 -2.77 3.30 -1.97
C GLY A 85 -3.31 4.73 -1.98
N GLY A 86 -4.17 5.05 -1.01
CA GLY A 86 -4.91 6.31 -0.97
C GLY A 86 -4.05 7.57 -0.85
N VAL A 87 -4.49 8.64 -1.50
CA VAL A 87 -4.04 10.02 -1.27
C VAL A 87 -4.98 10.69 -0.28
N SER A 88 -4.48 11.69 0.45
CA SER A 88 -5.26 12.40 1.45
C SER A 88 -6.05 13.58 0.89
N LEU A 89 -5.48 14.28 -0.10
CA LEU A 89 -6.01 15.54 -0.65
C LEU A 89 -6.24 16.61 0.41
N THR A 90 -5.53 16.54 1.55
CA THR A 90 -5.55 17.51 2.65
C THR A 90 -4.19 18.22 2.76
N GLU A 91 -4.19 19.46 3.26
CA GLU A 91 -2.98 20.29 3.35
C GLU A 91 -1.87 19.66 4.20
N ASP A 92 -2.24 19.00 5.31
CA ASP A 92 -1.32 18.37 6.26
C ASP A 92 -0.53 17.18 5.69
N LYS A 93 -0.97 16.63 4.56
CA LYS A 93 -0.39 15.43 3.94
C LYS A 93 0.00 15.62 2.47
N MET A 94 0.08 16.87 2.01
CA MET A 94 0.54 17.21 0.66
C MET A 94 1.91 16.61 0.31
N GLY A 95 2.79 16.41 1.28
CA GLY A 95 4.09 15.77 1.07
C GLY A 95 3.99 14.32 0.57
N ILE A 96 3.03 13.55 1.10
CA ILE A 96 2.78 12.16 0.68
C ILE A 96 2.13 12.15 -0.70
N ASP A 97 1.16 13.03 -0.93
CA ASP A 97 0.47 13.13 -2.21
C ASP A 97 1.44 13.56 -3.33
N SER A 98 2.30 14.55 -3.05
CA SER A 98 3.39 14.98 -3.95
C SER A 98 4.44 13.89 -4.18
N PHE A 99 4.74 13.07 -3.16
CA PHE A 99 5.63 11.93 -3.34
C PHE A 99 5.04 10.90 -4.31
N LYS A 100 3.76 10.54 -4.14
CA LYS A 100 3.08 9.56 -5.00
C LYS A 100 2.94 10.05 -6.43
N SER A 101 2.58 11.33 -6.63
CA SER A 101 2.39 11.88 -7.97
C SER A 101 3.67 11.87 -8.84
N LYS A 102 4.85 11.90 -8.21
CA LYS A 102 6.15 11.84 -8.91
C LYS A 102 6.44 10.52 -9.61
N PHE A 103 5.73 9.43 -9.28
CA PHE A 103 5.88 8.15 -9.98
C PHE A 103 5.05 8.08 -11.26
N GLY A 104 4.26 9.13 -11.53
CA GLY A 104 3.21 9.07 -12.56
C GLY A 104 2.05 8.19 -12.12
N GLY A 105 1.11 7.97 -13.03
CA GLY A 105 -0.13 7.25 -12.75
C GLY A 105 -1.34 8.19 -12.71
N ILE A 106 -2.48 7.62 -12.33
CA ILE A 106 -3.78 8.30 -12.32
C ILE A 106 -4.40 8.22 -10.93
N LEU A 107 -5.13 9.26 -10.55
CA LEU A 107 -6.01 9.21 -9.38
C LEU A 107 -7.25 8.40 -9.74
N PHE A 108 -7.60 7.45 -8.87
CA PHE A 108 -8.78 6.61 -9.04
C PHE A 108 -9.47 6.43 -7.70
N THR A 109 -10.79 6.56 -7.67
CA THR A 109 -11.58 6.38 -6.45
C THR A 109 -11.81 4.91 -6.19
N GLU A 110 -11.33 4.43 -5.05
CA GLU A 110 -11.55 3.05 -4.58
C GLU A 110 -11.90 3.01 -3.11
N TRP A 111 -12.51 1.89 -2.70
CA TRP A 111 -12.96 1.65 -1.34
C TRP A 111 -12.20 0.48 -0.74
N GLU A 112 -11.63 0.67 0.45
CA GLU A 112 -11.03 -0.40 1.24
C GLU A 112 -11.94 -0.68 2.45
N GLY A 113 -12.22 -1.97 2.71
CA GLY A 113 -13.07 -2.38 3.81
C GLY A 113 -12.90 -3.84 4.17
N ASN A 114 -13.45 -4.23 5.32
CA ASN A 114 -13.48 -5.63 5.74
C ASN A 114 -14.77 -6.27 5.22
N CYS A 115 -14.63 -7.30 4.37
CA CYS A 115 -15.76 -8.09 3.89
C CYS A 115 -15.79 -9.46 4.60
N PRO A 116 -16.84 -9.78 5.37
CA PRO A 116 -16.93 -11.06 6.06
C PRO A 116 -17.31 -12.17 5.07
N ILE A 117 -16.35 -13.06 4.80
CA ILE A 117 -16.56 -14.17 3.85
C ILE A 117 -17.10 -15.45 4.49
N SER A 118 -17.04 -15.57 5.82
CA SER A 118 -17.53 -16.74 6.57
C SER A 118 -18.81 -16.41 7.37
N MET A 119 -19.61 -17.43 7.69
CA MET A 119 -20.79 -17.26 8.56
C MET A 119 -20.40 -16.66 9.92
N LYS A 120 -19.29 -17.11 10.52
CA LYS A 120 -18.75 -16.55 11.77
C LYS A 120 -18.40 -15.08 11.62
N GLY A 121 -17.75 -14.69 10.51
CA GLY A 121 -17.42 -13.30 10.22
C GLY A 121 -18.66 -12.43 10.03
N LYS A 122 -19.69 -12.94 9.35
CA LYS A 122 -20.97 -12.24 9.17
C LYS A 122 -21.65 -11.99 10.51
N LEU A 123 -21.74 -13.04 11.35
CA LEU A 123 -22.27 -12.94 12.71
C LEU A 123 -21.51 -11.92 13.56
N PHE A 124 -20.17 -11.94 13.50
CA PHE A 124 -19.33 -10.97 14.21
C PHE A 124 -19.64 -9.53 13.80
N ILE A 125 -19.76 -9.25 12.50
CA ILE A 125 -20.08 -7.89 12.02
C ILE A 125 -21.47 -7.45 12.51
N GLU A 126 -22.47 -8.33 12.51
CA GLU A 126 -23.80 -7.97 13.00
C GLU A 126 -23.79 -7.69 14.51
N LEU A 127 -23.13 -8.53 15.31
CA LEU A 127 -22.96 -8.28 16.75
C LEU A 127 -22.23 -6.96 17.03
N TYR A 128 -21.16 -6.68 16.27
CA TYR A 128 -20.41 -5.43 16.39
C TYR A 128 -21.28 -4.20 16.09
N LYS A 129 -22.14 -4.25 15.07
CA LYS A 129 -23.09 -3.17 14.75
C LYS A 129 -24.09 -2.94 15.89
N ILE A 130 -24.63 -4.01 16.47
CA ILE A 130 -25.57 -3.92 17.59
C ILE A 130 -24.90 -3.26 18.80
N ILE A 131 -23.71 -3.73 19.19
CA ILE A 131 -22.97 -3.19 20.34
C ILE A 131 -22.66 -1.70 20.17
N ASN A 132 -22.26 -1.25 18.97
CA ASN A 132 -21.97 0.17 18.74
C ASN A 132 -23.21 1.06 18.67
N LYS A 133 -24.41 0.53 18.43
CA LYS A 133 -25.66 1.29 18.51
C LYS A 133 -26.17 1.47 19.95
N LEU A 134 -25.71 0.61 20.87
CA LEU A 134 -26.07 0.64 22.29
C LEU A 134 -25.15 1.55 23.12
N LYS A 135 -24.07 2.05 22.52
CA LYS A 135 -23.19 3.09 23.08
C LYS A 135 -23.62 4.45 22.56
#